data_AF-A0A3D4JFQ2-F1
#
_entry.id   AF-A0A3D4JFQ2-F1
#
_cell.length_a   1.000
_cell.length_b   1.000
_cell.length_c   1.000
_cell.angle_alpha   90.00
_cell.angle_beta   90.00
_cell.angle_gamma   90.00
#
_symmetry.space_group_name_H-M   'P 1'
#
loop_
_entity.id
_entity.type
_entity.pdbx_description
1 polymer ?
#
loop_
_entity_poly.entity_id
_entity_poly.type
_entity_poly.pdbx_seq_one_letter_code
_entity_poly.pdbx_strand_id
1 'polypeptide(L)' 'MRIAFISDIHGNFTALEAVLADIKKQKVDQIFCLGDTVSLGPQPREVLETLHEIKSINIKGNHDG' A
#
# COMPACT_ATOMS: atom_id res chain seq x y z
N MET A 1 20.62 -0.45 -0.30
CA MET A 1 19.35 -0.30 -1.02
C MET A 1 18.40 -1.38 -0.53
N ARG A 2 17.28 -1.01 0.09
CA ARG A 2 16.27 -1.91 0.63
C ARG A 2 14.89 -1.49 0.11
N ILE A 3 14.16 -2.44 -0.45
CA ILE A 3 12.87 -2.20 -1.10
C ILE A 3 11.81 -3.02 -0.37
N ALA A 4 10.64 -2.41 -0.12
CA ALA A 4 9.46 -3.10 0.38
C ALA A 4 8.44 -3.32 -0.74
N PHE A 5 7.82 -4.49 -0.72
CA PHE A 5 6.70 -4.85 -1.60
C PHE A 5 5.48 -5.10 -0.72
N ILE A 6 4.37 -4.46 -1.06
CA ILE A 6 3.05 -4.65 -0.44
C ILE A 6 2.05 -4.96 -1.55
N SER A 7 0.98 -5.68 -1.24
CA SER A 7 -0.01 -6.14 -2.22
C SER A 7 -1.33 -6.43 -1.53
N ASP A 8 -2.41 -6.56 -2.31
CA ASP A 8 -3.70 -7.09 -1.86
C ASP A 8 -4.24 -6.34 -0.63
N ILE A 9 -4.10 -5.01 -0.64
CA ILE A 9 -4.55 -4.16 0.47
C ILE A 9 -6.08 -4.19 0.56
N HIS A 10 -6.77 -4.31 -0.58
CA HIS A 10 -8.22 -4.42 -0.67
C HIS A 10 -8.94 -3.41 0.24
N GLY A 11 -8.55 -2.14 0.21
CA GLY A 11 -9.17 -1.07 1.00
C GLY A 11 -9.05 -1.20 2.52
N ASN A 12 -8.15 -2.05 3.02
CA ASN A 12 -7.91 -2.26 4.44
C ASN A 12 -6.84 -1.30 4.97
N PHE A 13 -7.26 -0.07 5.29
CA PHE A 13 -6.33 0.96 5.77
C PHE A 13 -5.70 0.61 7.11
N THR A 14 -6.43 -0.01 8.04
CA THR A 14 -5.88 -0.44 9.33
C THR A 14 -4.72 -1.43 9.15
N ALA A 15 -4.84 -2.39 8.23
CA ALA A 15 -3.74 -3.31 7.92
C ALA A 15 -2.56 -2.59 7.25
N LEU A 16 -2.83 -1.68 6.31
CA LEU A 16 -1.80 -0.89 5.66
C LEU A 16 -1.01 -0.04 6.66
N GLU A 17 -1.67 0.64 7.60
CA GLU A 17 -1.03 1.46 8.62
C GLU A 17 -0.07 0.64 9.49
N ALA A 18 -0.49 -0.54 9.92
CA ALA A 18 0.35 -1.46 10.71
C ALA A 18 1.60 -1.91 9.94
N VAL A 19 1.44 -2.24 8.65
CA VAL A 19 2.56 -2.64 7.77
C VAL A 19 3.51 -1.47 7.53
N LEU A 20 3.00 -0.26 7.27
CA LEU A 20 3.83 0.93 7.08
C LEU A 20 4.60 1.31 8.34
N ALA A 21 4.02 1.13 9.53
CA ALA A 21 4.72 1.34 10.79
C ALA A 21 5.90 0.37 10.97
N ASP A 22 5.79 -0.88 10.51
CA ASP A 22 6.91 -1.81 10.50
C ASP A 22 7.95 -1.44 9.43
N ILE A 23 7.51 -1.19 8.20
CA ILE A 23 8.38 -0.76 7.08
C ILE A 23 9.23 0.46 7.46
N LYS A 24 8.66 1.43 8.19
CA LYS A 24 9.38 2.61 8.67
C LYS A 24 10.57 2.25 9.58
N LYS A 25 10.46 1.22 10.42
CA LYS A 25 11.56 0.73 11.29
C LYS A 25 12.66 0.06 10.47
N GLN A 26 12.31 -0.50 9.32
CA GLN A 26 13.22 -1.21 8.42
C GLN A 26 14.12 -0.29 7.58
N LYS A 27 13.91 1.03 7.61
CA LYS A 27 14.65 2.04 6.83
C LYS A 27 14.72 1.70 5.34
N VAL A 28 13.56 1.44 4.74
CA VAL A 28 13.47 1.15 3.30
C VAL A 28 13.67 2.42 2.48
N ASP A 29 14.26 2.26 1.29
CA ASP A 29 14.49 3.35 0.35
C ASP A 29 13.29 3.55 -0.58
N GLN A 30 12.50 2.49 -0.82
CA GLN A 30 11.39 2.51 -1.77
C GLN A 30 10.31 1.48 -1.43
N ILE A 31 9.06 1.82 -1.75
CA ILE A 31 7.88 0.96 -1.56
C ILE A 31 7.19 0.74 -2.91
N PHE A 32 6.89 -0.51 -3.21
CA PHE A 32 6.08 -0.92 -4.36
C PHE A 32 4.76 -1.53 -3.87
N CYS A 33 3.64 -1.08 -4.42
CA CYS A 33 2.34 -1.72 -4.28
C CYS A 33 2.04 -2.52 -5.56
N LEU A 34 1.77 -3.81 -5.41
CA LEU A 34 1.60 -4.73 -6.54
C LEU A 34 0.16 -4.79 -7.08
N GLY A 35 -0.75 -4.00 -6.51
CA GLY A 35 -2.13 -3.86 -6.96
C GLY A 35 -3.14 -4.47 -5.99
N ASP A 36 -4.38 -4.59 -6.48
CA ASP A 36 -5.55 -5.03 -5.72
C ASP A 36 -5.73 -4.18 -4.46
N THR A 37 -5.79 -2.88 -4.71
CA THR A 37 -5.49 -1.87 -3.72
C THR A 37 -6.71 -1.48 -2.90
N VAL A 38 -7.87 -1.34 -3.56
CA VAL A 38 -9.06 -0.69 -2.96
C VAL A 38 -10.35 -1.48 -3.08
N SER A 39 -10.35 -2.62 -3.77
CA SER A 39 -11.57 -3.40 -3.94
C SER A 39 -12.04 -3.99 -2.60
N LEU A 40 -13.36 -4.06 -2.40
CA LEU A 40 -14.05 -4.75 -1.30
C LEU A 40 -13.86 -4.21 0.13
N GLY A 41 -12.79 -3.47 0.42
CA GLY A 41 -12.51 -2.97 1.77
C GLY A 41 -13.27 -1.73 2.20
N PRO A 42 -13.28 -1.46 3.52
CA PRO A 42 -14.06 -0.37 4.10
C PRO A 42 -13.42 1.01 3.93
N GLN A 43 -12.11 1.10 3.65
CA GLN A 43 -11.32 2.34 3.70
C GLN A 43 -10.50 2.57 2.42
N PRO A 44 -11.12 2.54 1.22
CA PRO A 44 -10.40 2.65 -0.05
C PRO A 44 -9.75 4.03 -0.24
N ARG A 45 -10.37 5.09 0.29
CA ARG A 45 -9.89 6.46 0.14
C ARG A 45 -8.59 6.66 0.92
N GLU A 46 -8.58 6.25 2.18
CA GLU A 46 -7.45 6.36 3.09
C GLU A 46 -6.24 5.58 2.55
N VAL A 47 -6.48 4.40 1.97
CA VAL A 47 -5.45 3.62 1.28
C VAL A 47 -4.83 4.40 0.12
N LEU A 48 -5.64 4.97 -0.78
CA LEU A 48 -5.13 5.71 -1.94
C LEU A 48 -4.38 6.99 -1.54
N GLU A 49 -4.95 7.75 -0.61
CA GLU A 49 -4.31 8.97 -0.07
C GLU A 49 -2.94 8.61 0.55
N THR A 50 -2.88 7.56 1.36
CA THR A 50 -1.62 7.09 1.98
C THR A 50 -0.60 6.63 0.95
N LEU A 51 -1.00 5.81 -0.02
CA LEU A 51 -0.09 5.32 -1.07
C LEU A 51 0.47 6.45 -1.93
N HIS A 52 -0.34 7.50 -2.15
CA HIS A 52 0.08 8.73 -2.81
C HIS A 52 1.09 9.52 -1.96
N GLU A 53 0.80 9.75 -0.68
CA GLU A 53 1.65 10.49 0.26
C GLU A 53 3.03 9.86 0.43
N ILE A 54 3.10 8.53 0.55
CA ILE A 54 4.36 7.79 0.68
C ILE A 54 5.10 7.61 -0.65
N LYS A 55 4.54 8.12 -1.76
CA LYS A 55 5.10 8.02 -3.12
C LYS A 55 5.43 6.58 -3.51
N SER A 56 4.53 5.66 -3.16
CA SER A 56 4.66 4.26 -3.58
C SER A 56 4.61 4.15 -5.11
N ILE A 57 5.36 3.21 -5.66
CA ILE A 57 5.17 2.81 -7.07
C ILE A 57 4.06 1.78 -7.11
N ASN A 58 3.00 2.07 -7.85
CA ASN A 58 1.81 1.23 -7.89
C ASN A 58 1.70 0.52 -9.24
N ILE A 59 1.47 -0.78 -9.21
CA ILE A 59 1.09 -1.59 -10.37
C ILE A 59 -0.41 -1.86 -10.27
N LYS A 60 -1.10 -1.85 -11.40
CA LYS A 60 -2.54 -2.13 -11.47
C LYS A 60 -2.80 -3.62 -11.26
N GLY A 61 -3.55 -3.97 -10.21
CA GLY A 61 -4.04 -5.33 -9.98
C GLY A 61 -5.29 -5.63 -10.83
N ASN A 62 -5.73 -6.89 -10.85
CA ASN A 62 -6.90 -7.30 -11.63
C ASN A 62 -8.23 -6.82 -11.03
N HIS A 63 -8.26 -6.45 -9.75
CA HIS A 63 -9.42 -5.85 -9.11
C HIS A 63 -9.41 -4.31 -9.11
N ASP A 64 -8.34 -3.68 -9.58
CA ASP A 64 -8.28 -2.24 -9.73
C ASP A 64 -8.98 -1.84 -11.05
N GLY A 65 -10.02 -1.01 -10.96
CA GLY A 65 -10.80 -0.51 -12.10
C GLY A 65 -10.01 0.44 -12.99
#